data_AF-A0A920N1A5-F1
#
_entry.id   AF-A0A920N1A5-F1
#
_cell.length_a   1.000
_cell.length_b   1.000
_cell.length_c   1.000
_cell.angle_alpha   90.00
_cell.angle_beta   90.00
_cell.angle_gamma   90.00
#
_symmetry.space_group_name_H-M   'P 1'
#
loop_
_entity.id
_entity.type
_entity.pdbx_description
1 polymer ?
#
loop_
_entity_poly.entity_id
_entity_poly.type
_entity_poly.pdbx_seq_one_letter_code
_entity_poly.pdbx_strand_id
1 'polypeptide(L)'
;MRTASSPWQTLEKTVAGLQAAGVPMKSEIEGVVGSRLRQTATEAVVVDVEITEAGQSASMPWTYAYFELAERGEGIDPATGETSRFEGFLGPQATQLFDMTRPP
;
A
#
# COMPACT_ATOMS: atom_id res chain seq x y z
N MET A 1 1.09 -29.29 10.43
CA MET A 1 1.43 -28.71 11.75
C MET A 1 1.23 -27.20 11.64
N ARG A 2 0.13 -26.65 12.18
CA ARG A 2 -0.18 -25.21 12.14
C ARG A 2 0.69 -24.52 13.19
N THR A 3 1.70 -23.77 12.76
CA THR A 3 2.55 -22.97 13.64
C THR A 3 1.74 -21.82 14.25
N ALA A 4 2.04 -21.50 15.51
CA ALA A 4 1.36 -20.47 16.29
C ALA A 4 1.22 -19.15 15.52
N SER A 5 0.05 -18.53 15.61
CA SER A 5 -0.27 -17.37 14.78
C SER A 5 0.50 -16.13 15.20
N SER A 6 1.46 -15.67 14.38
CA SER A 6 2.11 -14.36 14.55
C SER A 6 1.03 -13.25 14.63
N PRO A 7 1.23 -12.20 15.46
CA PRO A 7 0.29 -11.09 15.56
C PRO A 7 0.09 -10.37 14.20
N TRP A 8 0.98 -10.58 13.23
CA TRP A 8 0.99 -9.95 11.91
C TRP A 8 0.46 -10.84 10.77
N GLN A 9 -0.27 -11.93 11.08
CA GLN A 9 -0.60 -12.95 10.08
C GLN A 9 -1.59 -12.56 8.98
N THR A 10 -2.24 -11.42 9.10
CA THR A 10 -3.24 -10.94 8.14
C THR A 10 -3.05 -9.45 7.94
N LEU A 11 -3.35 -8.95 6.76
CA LEU A 11 -3.27 -7.52 6.46
C LEU A 11 -4.03 -6.67 7.48
N GLU A 12 -5.21 -7.11 7.93
CA GLU A 12 -6.04 -6.41 8.92
C GLU A 12 -5.34 -6.22 10.27
N LYS A 13 -4.72 -7.28 10.79
CA LYS A 13 -3.98 -7.20 12.05
C LYS A 13 -2.76 -6.30 11.93
N THR A 14 -2.11 -6.30 10.76
CA THR A 14 -0.99 -5.39 10.50
C THR A 14 -1.44 -3.94 10.47
N VAL A 15 -2.53 -3.64 9.77
CA VAL A 15 -3.14 -2.30 9.75
C VAL A 15 -3.54 -1.87 11.16
N ALA A 16 -4.23 -2.71 11.92
CA ALA A 16 -4.64 -2.39 13.29
C ALA A 16 -3.44 -2.12 14.22
N GLY A 17 -2.36 -2.89 14.08
CA GLY A 17 -1.13 -2.67 14.84
C GLY A 17 -0.44 -1.35 14.49
N LEU A 18 -0.39 -0.99 13.21
CA LEU A 18 0.15 0.28 12.75
C LEU A 18 -0.69 1.48 13.22
N GLN A 19 -2.02 1.37 13.14
CA GLN A 19 -2.94 2.39 13.65
C GLN A 19 -2.80 2.57 15.17
N ALA A 20 -2.69 1.48 15.93
CA ALA A 20 -2.45 1.53 17.37
C ALA A 20 -1.10 2.17 17.73
N ALA A 21 -0.12 2.09 16.83
CA ALA A 21 1.16 2.78 16.95
C ALA A 21 1.13 4.24 16.46
N GLY A 22 -0.03 4.75 16.03
CA GLY A 22 -0.20 6.13 15.56
C GLY A 22 0.20 6.36 14.10
N VAL A 23 0.41 5.31 13.31
CA VAL A 23 0.67 5.44 11.87
C VAL A 23 -0.63 5.74 11.15
N PRO A 24 -0.74 6.86 10.42
CA PRO A 24 -1.93 7.17 9.64
C PRO A 24 -2.03 6.21 8.45
N MET A 25 -3.18 5.56 8.30
CA MET A 25 -3.44 4.53 7.29
C MET A 25 -4.60 4.95 6.41
N LYS A 26 -4.56 4.56 5.13
CA LYS A 26 -5.74 4.60 4.26
C LYS A 26 -6.88 3.84 4.94
N SER A 27 -8.10 4.36 4.81
CA SER A 27 -9.30 3.80 5.46
C SER A 27 -9.71 2.42 4.93
N GLU A 28 -9.25 2.06 3.74
CA GLU A 28 -9.70 0.88 3.01
C GLU A 28 -8.55 -0.10 2.73
N ILE A 29 -8.87 -1.39 2.84
CA ILE A 29 -8.07 -2.48 2.26
C ILE A 29 -8.78 -2.91 0.98
N GLU A 30 -8.05 -2.82 -0.13
CA GLU A 30 -8.54 -3.23 -1.44
C GLU A 30 -8.39 -4.73 -1.64
N GLY A 31 -9.34 -5.33 -2.35
CA GLY A 31 -9.38 -6.77 -2.57
C GLY A 31 -10.13 -7.52 -1.46
N VAL A 32 -10.75 -8.63 -1.86
CA VAL A 32 -11.52 -9.49 -0.95
C VAL A 32 -10.61 -10.50 -0.24
N VAL A 33 -10.96 -10.91 0.98
CA VAL A 33 -10.24 -11.96 1.71
C VAL A 33 -10.15 -13.24 0.85
N GLY A 34 -8.95 -13.80 0.74
CA GLY A 34 -8.68 -14.98 -0.08
C GLY A 34 -8.48 -14.71 -1.57
N SER A 35 -8.52 -13.45 -2.02
CA SER A 35 -8.12 -13.09 -3.37
C SER A 35 -6.61 -13.29 -3.59
N ARG A 36 -6.18 -13.19 -4.86
CA ARG A 36 -4.77 -13.24 -5.24
C ARG A 36 -3.96 -12.04 -4.75
N LEU A 37 -4.61 -10.89 -4.54
CA LEU A 37 -3.98 -9.66 -4.07
C LEU A 37 -4.97 -8.84 -3.25
N ARG A 38 -4.50 -8.42 -2.08
CA ARG A 38 -5.11 -7.40 -1.24
C ARG A 38 -4.05 -6.39 -0.86
N GLN A 39 -4.42 -5.12 -0.77
CA GLN A 39 -3.44 -4.07 -0.49
C GLN A 39 -4.05 -2.86 0.19
N THR A 40 -3.22 -2.12 0.91
CA THR A 40 -3.52 -0.81 1.49
C THR A 40 -2.23 0.00 1.63
N ALA A 41 -2.30 1.21 2.15
CA ALA A 41 -1.14 2.07 2.31
C ALA A 41 -1.23 2.91 3.59
N THR A 42 -0.09 3.42 4.05
CA THR A 42 -0.07 4.57 4.97
C THR A 42 -0.59 5.81 4.25
N GLU A 43 -1.05 6.82 4.97
CA GLU A 43 -1.15 8.16 4.38
C GLU A 43 0.23 8.63 3.91
N ALA A 44 0.25 9.47 2.88
CA ALA A 44 1.50 9.99 2.35
C ALA A 44 2.03 11.15 3.19
N VAL A 45 3.35 11.19 3.35
CA VAL A 45 4.04 12.29 4.01
C VAL A 45 4.04 13.50 3.08
N VAL A 46 3.55 14.62 3.59
CA VAL A 46 3.65 15.94 2.95
C VAL A 46 4.75 16.72 3.64
N VAL A 47 5.71 17.23 2.86
CA VAL A 47 6.80 18.08 3.34
C VAL A 47 6.85 19.37 2.55
N ASP A 48 7.21 20.47 3.19
CA ASP A 48 7.50 21.71 2.50
C ASP A 48 8.86 21.59 1.79
N VAL A 49 8.87 21.81 0.48
CA VAL A 49 10.10 21.82 -0.32
C VAL A 49 10.40 23.22 -0.82
N GLU A 50 11.67 23.60 -0.83
CA GLU A 50 12.09 24.84 -1.46
C GLU A 50 12.06 24.71 -2.98
N ILE A 51 11.50 25.72 -3.64
CA ILE A 51 11.37 25.80 -5.09
C ILE A 51 11.74 27.19 -5.60
N THR A 52 11.97 27.29 -6.90
CA THR A 52 12.19 28.56 -7.58
C THR A 52 10.94 28.92 -8.38
N GLU A 53 10.25 29.98 -7.99
CA GLU A 53 9.08 30.51 -8.68
C GLU A 53 9.42 31.91 -9.23
N ALA A 54 9.30 32.09 -10.55
CA ALA A 54 9.64 33.35 -11.23
C ALA A 54 11.05 33.91 -10.89
N GLY A 55 12.02 33.04 -10.60
CA GLY A 55 13.38 33.42 -10.24
C GLY A 55 13.59 33.80 -8.77
N GLN A 56 12.56 33.62 -7.92
CA GLN A 56 12.64 33.83 -6.47
C GLN A 56 12.48 32.51 -5.72
N SER A 57 13.12 32.40 -4.57
CA SER A 57 12.92 31.26 -3.65
C SER A 57 11.51 31.32 -3.06
N ALA A 58 10.79 30.21 -3.15
CA ALA A 58 9.49 29.98 -2.57
C ALA A 58 9.45 28.60 -1.91
N SER A 59 8.35 28.26 -1.25
CA SER A 59 8.12 26.95 -0.66
C SER A 59 6.77 26.41 -1.10
N MET A 60 6.68 25.10 -1.34
CA MET A 60 5.42 24.43 -1.63
C MET A 60 5.29 23.12 -0.85
N PRO A 61 4.07 22.74 -0.43
CA PRO A 61 3.83 21.42 0.11
C PRO A 61 3.97 20.37 -1.01
N TRP A 62 4.74 19.33 -0.75
CA TRP A 62 4.99 18.25 -1.68
C TRP A 62 4.73 16.89 -1.04
N THR A 63 3.87 16.10 -1.67
CA THR A 63 3.60 14.73 -1.24
C THR A 63 4.77 13.84 -1.68
N TYR A 64 5.55 13.34 -0.72
CA TYR A 64 6.84 12.69 -0.99
C TYR A 64 6.76 11.16 -1.05
N ALA A 65 6.19 10.51 -0.04
CA ALA A 65 6.21 9.06 0.06
C ALA A 65 5.10 8.50 0.95
N TYR A 66 4.74 7.24 0.70
CA TYR A 66 3.91 6.40 1.55
C TYR A 66 4.47 4.97 1.54
N PHE A 67 4.04 4.13 2.49
CA PHE A 67 4.31 2.69 2.45
C PHE A 67 3.09 1.93 1.98
N GLU A 68 3.26 1.07 0.96
CA GLU A 68 2.26 0.08 0.57
C GLU A 68 2.42 -1.20 1.41
N LEU A 69 1.29 -1.78 1.81
CA LEU A 69 1.23 -3.10 2.41
C LEU A 69 0.38 -4.01 1.52
N ALA A 70 0.94 -5.16 1.12
CA ALA A 70 0.27 -6.13 0.26
C ALA A 70 0.24 -7.53 0.86
N GLU A 71 -0.93 -8.15 0.84
CA GLU A 71 -1.16 -9.56 1.11
C GLU A 71 -1.39 -10.28 -0.24
N ARG A 72 -0.55 -11.29 -0.51
CA ARG A 72 -0.53 -12.02 -1.80
C ARG A 72 -0.97 -13.45 -1.57
N GLY A 73 -2.06 -13.82 -2.25
CA GLY A 73 -2.54 -15.20 -2.32
C GLY A 73 -1.82 -16.00 -3.41
N GLU A 74 -2.39 -17.16 -3.73
CA GLU A 74 -1.89 -18.03 -4.80
C GLU A 74 -2.42 -17.60 -6.18
N GLY A 75 -1.65 -17.85 -7.23
CA GLY A 75 -2.01 -17.73 -8.63
C GLY A 75 -1.60 -18.99 -9.38
N ILE A 76 -2.31 -19.29 -10.47
CA ILE A 76 -2.00 -20.41 -11.35
C ILE A 76 -1.26 -19.84 -12.56
N ASP A 77 -0.09 -20.39 -12.84
CA ASP A 77 0.64 -20.10 -14.08
C ASP A 77 -0.14 -20.69 -15.27
N PRO A 78 -0.57 -19.88 -16.26
CA PRO A 78 -1.37 -20.37 -17.38
C PRO A 78 -0.58 -21.26 -18.36
N ALA A 79 0.76 -21.17 -18.36
CA ALA A 79 1.63 -21.96 -19.22
C ALA A 79 2.02 -23.30 -18.58
N THR A 80 2.22 -23.35 -17.25
CA THR A 80 2.66 -24.57 -16.55
C THR A 80 1.57 -25.25 -15.73
N GLY A 81 0.49 -24.53 -15.39
CA GLY A 81 -0.55 -25.00 -14.47
C GLY A 81 -0.12 -25.03 -13.00
N GLU A 82 1.10 -24.61 -12.69
CA GLU A 82 1.64 -24.63 -11.33
C GLU A 82 1.03 -23.51 -10.48
N THR A 83 0.74 -23.83 -9.21
CA THR A 83 0.24 -22.86 -8.24
C THR A 83 1.42 -22.26 -7.49
N SER A 84 1.55 -20.93 -7.53
CA SER A 84 2.59 -20.19 -6.81
C SER A 84 2.03 -18.87 -6.26
N ARG A 85 2.80 -18.15 -5.44
CA ARG A 85 2.37 -16.84 -4.93
C ARG A 85 2.18 -15.86 -6.09
N PHE A 86 1.08 -15.12 -6.08
CA PHE A 86 0.80 -14.13 -7.11
C PHE A 86 1.73 -12.92 -6.99
N GLU A 87 2.64 -12.73 -7.94
CA GLU A 87 3.62 -11.62 -7.97
C GLU A 87 3.22 -10.48 -8.93
N GLY A 88 2.01 -10.53 -9.51
CA GLY A 88 1.51 -9.49 -10.42
C GLY A 88 0.81 -8.31 -9.73
N PHE A 89 0.19 -7.46 -10.55
CA PHE A 89 -0.70 -6.38 -10.12
C PHE A 89 -2.13 -6.62 -10.62
N LEU A 90 -3.12 -6.04 -9.94
CA LEU A 90 -4.50 -5.97 -10.42
C LEU A 90 -4.79 -4.53 -10.84
N GLY A 91 -5.06 -4.31 -12.13
CA GLY A 91 -5.19 -2.97 -12.73
C GLY A 91 -6.07 -1.99 -11.92
N PRO A 92 -7.31 -2.35 -11.54
CA PRO A 92 -8.16 -1.48 -10.73
C PRO A 92 -7.58 -1.12 -9.35
N GLN A 93 -6.79 -2.02 -8.75
CA GLN A 93 -6.17 -1.77 -7.45
C GLN A 93 -4.91 -0.90 -7.58
N ALA A 94 -4.17 -1.04 -8.69
CA ALA A 94 -2.97 -0.25 -8.94
C ALA A 94 -3.26 1.25 -9.11
N THR A 95 -4.43 1.62 -9.65
CA THR A 95 -4.80 3.04 -9.85
C THR A 95 -4.86 3.82 -8.54
N GLN A 96 -5.35 3.20 -7.46
CA GLN A 96 -5.49 3.89 -6.17
C GLN A 96 -4.15 4.16 -5.47
N LEU A 97 -3.08 3.47 -5.86
CA LEU A 97 -1.73 3.75 -5.38
C LEU A 97 -1.23 5.12 -5.85
N PHE A 98 -1.63 5.56 -7.06
CA PHE A 98 -1.29 6.90 -7.55
C PHE A 98 -2.06 8.00 -6.83
N ASP A 99 -3.24 7.69 -6.31
CA ASP A 99 -4.06 8.65 -5.58
C ASP A 99 -3.44 9.09 -4.26
N MET A 100 -2.59 8.23 -3.68
CA MET A 100 -1.90 8.50 -2.42
C MET A 100 -0.94 9.70 -2.50
N THR A 101 -0.48 10.06 -3.69
CA THR A 101 0.47 11.18 -3.89
C THR A 101 -0.13 12.31 -4.70
N ARG A 102 -1.45 12.43 -4.79
CA ARG A 102 -2.05 13.62 -5.40
C ARG A 102 -1.60 14.86 -4.60
N PRO A 103 -1.31 15.98 -5.28
CA PRO A 103 -1.09 17.25 -4.59
C PRO A 103 -2.32 17.60 -3.73
N PRO A 104 -2.11 18.23 -2.56
CA PRO A 104 -3.18 18.69 -1.68
C PRO A 104 -4.08 19.76 -2.31
#